data_AF-A0A7K1KNL6-F1
#
_entry.id   AF-A0A7K1KNL6-F1
#
_cell.length_a   1.000
_cell.length_b   1.000
_cell.length_c   1.000
_cell.angle_alpha   90.00
_cell.angle_beta   90.00
_cell.angle_gamma   90.00
#
_symmetry.space_group_name_H-M   'P 1'
#
loop_
_entity.id
_entity.type
_entity.pdbx_description
1 polymer ?
#
loop_
_entity_poly.entity_id
_entity_poly.type
_entity_poly.pdbx_seq_one_letter_code
_entity_poly.pdbx_strand_id
1 'polypeptide(L)' 'MPAAEAWFSDPVFWIAALPALAVSGLLVQMVASLFTCCATFRLRGRTVRLRWWMIPVAAAASIALWGVAAVLAVQG' A
#
# COMPACT_ATOMS: atom_id res chain seq x y z
N MET A 1 -13.34 -2.22 28.60
CA MET A 1 -13.08 -1.55 27.31
C MET A 1 -11.90 -2.29 26.71
N PRO A 2 -12.16 -3.23 25.78
CA PRO A 2 -11.21 -4.25 25.40
C PRO A 2 -9.99 -3.62 24.70
N ALA A 3 -8.80 -4.18 24.91
CA ALA A 3 -7.52 -3.77 24.32
C ALA A 3 -7.54 -3.55 22.79
N ALA A 4 -8.58 -4.02 22.09
CA ALA A 4 -8.84 -3.74 20.69
C ALA A 4 -9.13 -2.26 20.36
N GLU A 5 -9.27 -1.37 21.34
CA GLU A 5 -9.56 0.06 21.08
C GLU A 5 -8.29 0.92 21.04
N ALA A 6 -7.21 0.48 21.71
CA ALA A 6 -5.99 1.27 21.91
C ALA A 6 -5.23 1.47 20.59
N TRP A 7 -4.97 0.38 19.85
CA TRP A 7 -4.21 0.41 18.60
C TRP A 7 -4.83 1.31 17.52
N PHE A 8 -6.16 1.48 17.51
CA PHE A 8 -6.84 2.35 16.54
C PHE A 8 -6.67 3.83 16.87
N SER A 9 -6.50 4.17 18.16
CA SER A 9 -6.19 5.53 18.61
C SER A 9 -4.71 5.88 18.47
N ASP A 10 -3.82 4.90 18.27
CA ASP A 10 -2.39 5.16 18.15
C ASP A 10 -2.05 5.93 16.87
N PRO A 11 -1.53 7.17 16.96
CA PRO A 11 -1.17 7.95 15.78
C PRO A 11 -0.03 7.31 14.99
N VAL A 12 0.81 6.51 15.65
CA VAL A 12 1.93 5.77 15.04
C VAL A 12 1.44 4.66 14.11
N PHE A 13 0.33 3.99 14.45
CA PHE A 13 -0.31 3.01 13.57
C PHE A 13 -0.75 3.67 12.26
N TRP A 14 -1.39 4.83 12.33
CA TRP A 14 -1.88 5.55 11.14
C TRP A 14 -0.77 6.10 10.24
N ILE A 15 0.37 6.48 10.81
CA ILE A 15 1.56 6.87 10.05
C ILE A 15 2.06 5.73 9.15
N ALA A 16 1.92 4.46 9.58
CA ALA A 16 2.26 3.30 8.77
C ALA A 16 1.08 2.84 7.88
N ALA A 17 -0.15 2.87 8.40
CA ALA A 17 -1.32 2.35 7.71
C ALA A 17 -1.75 3.21 6.50
N LEU A 18 -1.69 4.55 6.60
CA LEU A 18 -2.02 5.44 5.48
C LEU A 18 -1.14 5.21 4.25
N PRO A 19 0.21 5.20 4.35
CA PRO A 19 1.05 4.86 3.21
C PRO A 19 0.86 3.41 2.76
N ALA A 20 0.60 2.47 3.67
CA ALA A 20 0.26 1.09 3.29
C ALA A 20 -0.97 1.05 2.37
N LEU A 21 -2.04 1.76 2.72
CA LEU A 21 -3.26 1.87 1.92
C LEU A 21 -3.01 2.56 0.58
N ALA A 22 -2.22 3.65 0.56
CA ALA A 22 -1.88 4.35 -0.67
C ALA A 22 -1.08 3.45 -1.63
N VAL A 23 -0.10 2.70 -1.14
CA VAL A 23 0.70 1.76 -1.93
C VAL A 23 -0.16 0.60 -2.43
N SER A 24 -1.04 0.04 -1.59
CA SER A 24 -1.97 -1.01 -2.01
C SER A 24 -2.92 -0.54 -3.12
N GLY A 25 -3.46 0.67 -3.02
CA GLY A 25 -4.29 1.27 -4.06
C GLY A 25 -3.53 1.45 -5.38
N LEU A 26 -2.28 1.93 -5.31
CA LEU A 26 -1.37 2.05 -6.46
C LEU A 26 -1.07 0.68 -7.11
N LEU A 27 -0.91 -0.36 -6.29
CA LEU A 27 -0.60 -1.71 -6.73
C LEU A 27 -1.78 -2.37 -7.45
N VAL A 28 -3.00 -2.24 -6.91
CA VAL A 28 -4.24 -2.68 -7.56
C VAL A 28 -4.38 -2.01 -8.93
N GLN A 29 -4.10 -0.71 -8.97
CA GLN A 29 -4.08 0.09 -10.18
C GLN A 29 -3.06 -0.43 -11.21
N MET A 30 -1.82 -0.70 -10.78
CA MET A 30 -0.78 -1.29 -11.63
C MET A 30 -1.18 -2.65 -12.19
N VAL A 31 -1.77 -3.52 -11.35
CA VAL A 31 -2.23 -4.86 -11.74
C VAL A 31 -3.40 -4.77 -12.72
N ALA A 32 -4.39 -3.91 -12.47
CA ALA A 32 -5.49 -3.67 -13.42
C ALA A 32 -4.98 -3.18 -14.79
N SER A 33 -3.91 -2.37 -14.80
CA SER A 33 -3.26 -1.92 -16.03
C SER A 33 -2.51 -3.03 -16.79
N LEU A 34 -2.18 -4.18 -16.17
CA LEU A 34 -1.66 -5.34 -16.89
C LEU A 34 -2.75 -6.03 -17.73
N PHE A 35 -4.00 -5.99 -17.27
CA PHE A 35 -5.15 -6.57 -17.98
C PHE A 35 -5.72 -5.65 -19.05
N THR A 36 -5.38 -4.36 -19.02
CA THR A 36 -5.80 -3.40 -20.05
C THR A 36 -4.71 -3.33 -21.11
N CYS A 37 -5.08 -3.58 -22.37
CA CYS A 37 -4.16 -3.55 -23.52
C CYS A 37 -3.29 -2.26 -23.46
N CYS A 38 -1.96 -2.43 -23.49
CA CYS A 38 -0.90 -1.39 -23.55
C CYS A 38 -0.11 -1.01 -22.27
N ALA A 39 -0.36 -1.56 -21.07
CA ALA A 39 0.49 -1.38 -19.88
C ALA A 39 0.88 0.09 -19.54
N THR A 40 0.01 1.04 -19.91
CA THR A 40 0.23 2.48 -19.72
C THR A 40 -0.58 2.99 -18.54
N PHE A 41 0.13 3.33 -17.47
CA PHE A 41 -0.46 3.84 -16.24
C PHE A 41 -0.56 5.37 -16.31
N ARG A 42 -1.73 5.96 -16.06
CA ARG A 42 -1.88 7.42 -16.00
C ARG A 42 -1.87 7.89 -14.55
N LEU A 43 -0.75 8.48 -14.11
CA LEU A 43 -0.64 9.14 -12.81
C LEU A 43 -0.83 10.65 -13.01
N ARG A 44 -1.89 11.25 -12.45
CA ARG A 44 -2.13 12.71 -12.54
C ARG A 44 -2.17 13.27 -13.99
N GLY A 45 -2.64 12.46 -14.94
CA GLY A 45 -2.68 12.82 -16.37
C GLY A 45 -1.37 12.60 -17.14
N ARG A 46 -0.28 12.19 -16.48
CA ARG A 46 0.96 11.77 -17.13
C ARG A 46 0.99 10.25 -17.34
N THR A 47 1.26 9.83 -18.56
CA THR A 47 1.45 8.43 -18.92
C THR A 47 2.83 7.99 -18.45
N VAL A 48 2.89 7.13 -17.44
CA VAL A 48 4.12 6.53 -16.94
C VAL A 48 4.21 5.12 -17.50
N ARG A 49 5.34 4.80 -18.15
CA ARG A 49 5.62 3.45 -18.63
C ARG A 49 5.88 2.57 -17.41
N LEU A 50 4.96 1.65 -17.13
CA LEU A 50 5.12 0.77 -15.98
C LEU A 50 6.24 -0.23 -16.29
N ARG A 51 7.38 -0.13 -15.58
CA ARG A 51 8.41 -1.18 -15.65
C ARG A 51 7.88 -2.39 -14.89
N TRP A 52 8.03 -3.58 -15.47
CA TRP A 52 7.56 -4.84 -14.88
C TRP A 52 8.10 -5.07 -13.45
N TRP A 53 9.29 -4.55 -13.16
CA TRP A 53 9.92 -4.55 -11.82
C TRP A 53 9.23 -3.65 -10.78
N MET A 54 8.36 -2.71 -11.16
CA MET A 54 7.69 -1.82 -10.21
C MET A 54 6.61 -2.54 -9.41
N ILE A 55 5.96 -3.55 -9.98
CA ILE A 55 4.91 -4.34 -9.32
C ILE A 55 5.48 -5.14 -8.14
N PRO A 56 6.57 -5.94 -8.29
CA PRO A 56 7.15 -6.65 -7.15
C PRO A 56 7.75 -5.70 -6.10
N VAL A 57 8.29 -4.54 -6.51
CA VAL A 57 8.78 -3.53 -5.56
C VAL A 57 7.64 -2.92 -4.74
N ALA A 58 6.53 -2.54 -5.39
CA ALA A 58 5.35 -2.04 -4.70
C ALA A 58 4.75 -3.11 -3.77
N ALA A 59 4.78 -4.39 -4.19
CA ALA A 59 4.31 -5.50 -3.37
C ALA A 59 5.17 -5.70 -2.12
N ALA A 60 6.49 -5.72 -2.28
CA ALA A 60 7.41 -5.81 -1.15
C ALA A 60 7.25 -4.63 -0.18
N ALA A 61 7.10 -3.41 -0.69
CA ALA A 61 6.86 -2.23 0.14
C ALA A 61 5.52 -2.29 0.89
N SER A 62 4.44 -2.72 0.22
CA SER A 62 3.13 -2.91 0.83
C SER A 62 3.17 -3.96 1.95
N ILE A 63 3.82 -5.11 1.70
CA ILE A 63 4.00 -6.17 2.70
C ILE A 63 4.80 -5.66 3.90
N ALA A 64 5.90 -4.94 3.67
CA ALA A 64 6.71 -4.37 4.74
C ALA A 64 5.91 -3.37 5.58
N LEU A 65 5.16 -2.47 4.95
CA LEU A 65 4.33 -1.47 5.62
C LEU A 65 3.20 -2.11 6.45
N TRP A 66 2.52 -3.13 5.90
CA TRP A 66 1.52 -3.89 6.65
C TRP A 66 2.14 -4.73 7.77
N GLY A 67 3.34 -5.28 7.57
CA GLY A 67 4.09 -5.98 8.62
C GLY A 67 4.39 -5.06 9.79
N VAL A 68 4.85 -3.83 9.53
CA VAL A 68 5.08 -2.81 10.56
C VAL A 68 3.78 -2.42 11.25
N ALA A 69 2.71 -2.16 10.48
CA ALA A 69 1.40 -1.82 11.06
C ALA A 69 0.84 -2.95 11.93
N ALA A 70 1.02 -4.22 11.54
CA ALA A 70 0.59 -5.38 12.30
C ALA A 70 1.40 -5.55 13.59
N VAL A 71 2.72 -5.33 13.56
CA VAL A 71 3.57 -5.35 14.76
C VAL A 71 3.14 -4.24 15.73
N LEU A 72 2.88 -3.04 15.23
CA LEU A 72 2.38 -1.93 16.06
C LEU A 72 0.99 -2.22 16.64
N ALA A 73 0.09 -2.84 15.86
CA ALA A 73 -1.23 -3.22 16.33
C ALA A 73 -1.22 -4.35 17.38
N VAL A 74 -0.20 -5.21 17.37
CA VAL A 74 -0.01 -6.28 18.37
C VAL A 74 0.67 -5.79 19.64
N GLN A 75 1.50 -4.74 19.55
CA GLN A 75 2.21 -4.17 20.70
C GLN A 75 1.46 -3.02 21.41
N GLY A 76 0.45 -2.44 20.77
CA GLY A 76 -0.42 -1.39 21.32
C GLY A 76 -1.57 -1.93 22.17
#